data_AF-A0A973TN32-F1
#
_entry.id   AF-A0A973TN32-F1
#
_cell.length_a   1.000
_cell.length_b   1.000
_cell.length_c   1.000
_cell.angle_alpha   90.00
_cell.angle_beta   90.00
_cell.angle_gamma   90.00
#
_symmetry.space_group_name_H-M   'P 1'
#
loop_
_entity.id
_entity.type
_entity.pdbx_description
1 polymer ?
#
loop_
_entity_poly.entity_id
_entity_poly.type
_entity_poly.pdbx_seq_one_letter_code
_entity_poly.pdbx_strand_id
1 'polypeptide(L)' 'MQLDLKSGYPYWAVKNGLMAVFPRLHEDVKCDVAVIGGGITGALIAREFASNGYD' A
#
# COMPACT_ATOMS: atom_id res chain seq x y z
N MET A 1 0.71 -12.87 37.15
CA MET A 1 1.26 -13.07 35.79
C MET A 1 0.41 -12.26 34.83
N GLN A 2 1.01 -11.36 34.07
CA GLN A 2 0.30 -10.53 33.10
C GLN A 2 0.35 -11.21 31.73
N LEU A 3 -0.80 -11.40 31.09
CA LEU A 3 -0.89 -12.02 29.77
C LEU A 3 -0.50 -10.99 28.71
N ASP A 4 0.48 -11.32 27.87
CA ASP A 4 0.86 -10.50 26.72
C ASP A 4 -0.10 -10.76 25.55
N LEU A 5 -0.87 -9.74 25.17
CA LEU A 5 -1.84 -9.78 24.08
C LEU A 5 -1.25 -9.31 22.74
N LYS A 6 0.04 -9.01 22.66
CA LYS A 6 0.68 -8.49 21.45
C LYS A 6 1.52 -9.57 20.79
N SER A 7 1.39 -9.72 19.47
CA SER A 7 2.20 -10.66 18.68
C SER A 7 3.62 -10.16 18.39
N GLY A 8 3.93 -8.88 18.63
CA GLY A 8 5.19 -8.25 18.24
C GLY A 8 5.37 -8.00 16.74
N TYR A 9 4.51 -8.59 15.89
CA TYR A 9 4.59 -8.50 14.43
C TYR A 9 3.19 -8.39 13.79
N PRO A 10 3.04 -7.67 12.66
CA PRO A 10 1.77 -7.60 11.94
C PRO A 10 1.35 -8.98 11.43
N TYR A 11 0.13 -9.40 11.77
CA TYR A 11 -0.39 -10.73 11.44
C TYR A 11 -0.31 -11.07 9.94
N TRP A 12 -0.69 -10.14 9.06
CA TRP A 12 -0.73 -10.37 7.62
C TRP A 12 0.67 -10.49 6.99
N ALA A 13 1.66 -9.76 7.50
CA ALA A 13 3.04 -9.89 7.02
C ALA A 13 3.60 -11.29 7.35
N VAL A 14 3.22 -11.85 8.51
CA VAL A 14 3.62 -13.21 8.91
C VAL A 14 2.85 -14.26 8.10
N LYS A 15 1.54 -14.08 7.92
CA LYS A 15 0.67 -15.06 7.27
C LYS A 15 0.86 -15.14 5.75
N ASN A 16 1.03 -13.99 5.09
CA ASN A 16 1.01 -13.88 3.64
C ASN A 16 2.33 -13.38 3.05
N GLY A 17 3.31 -13.04 3.90
CA GLY A 17 4.52 -12.36 3.45
C GLY A 17 4.23 -10.94 2.95
N LEU A 18 5.26 -10.30 2.38
CA LEU A 18 5.08 -9.09 1.58
C LEU A 18 4.77 -9.52 0.15
N MET A 19 3.63 -9.06 -0.41
CA MET A 19 3.25 -9.37 -1.80
C MET A 19 4.27 -8.80 -2.80
N ALA A 20 4.88 -7.66 -2.47
CA ALA A 20 5.92 -7.00 -3.24
C ALA A 20 6.78 -6.14 -2.30
N VAL A 21 8.03 -5.90 -2.71
CA VAL A 21 8.87 -4.85 -2.12
C VAL A 21 8.63 -3.58 -2.94
N PHE A 22 8.09 -2.56 -2.32
CA PHE A 22 7.91 -1.25 -2.94
C PHE A 22 9.16 -0.41 -2.68
N PRO A 23 10.06 -0.23 -3.67
CA PRO A 23 11.24 0.58 -3.46
C PRO A 23 10.84 2.03 -3.20
N ARG A 24 11.68 2.73 -2.44
CA ARG A 24 11.57 4.19 -2.29
C ARG A 24 11.77 4.87 -3.64
N LEU A 25 11.20 6.06 -3.78
CA LEU A 25 11.54 6.93 -4.90
C LEU A 25 13.02 7.37 -4.81
N HIS A 26 13.67 7.40 -5.97
CA HIS A 26 15.07 7.83 -6.12
C HIS A 26 15.19 9.26 -6.66
N GLU A 27 14.08 9.78 -7.20
CA GLU A 27 13.94 11.11 -7.78
C GLU A 27 12.51 11.60 -7.58
N ASP A 28 12.30 12.89 -7.83
CA ASP A 28 10.97 13.49 -7.76
C ASP A 28 10.10 12.97 -8.91
N VAL A 29 8.94 12.40 -8.59
CA VAL A 29 7.95 11.96 -9.56
C VAL A 29 6.87 13.04 -9.69
N LYS A 30 6.44 13.30 -10.92
CA LYS A 30 5.29 14.15 -11.22
C LYS A 30 4.18 13.28 -11.78
N CYS A 31 2.96 13.54 -11.35
CA CYS A 31 1.74 12.88 -11.78
C CYS A 31 0.61 13.90 -11.67
N ASP A 32 -0.54 13.64 -12.28
CA ASP A 32 -1.73 14.45 -12.07
C ASP A 32 -2.32 14.17 -10.68
N VAL A 33 -2.35 12.89 -10.27
CA VAL A 33 -2.93 12.48 -8.98
C VAL A 33 -2.11 11.40 -8.27
N ALA A 34 -1.65 11.69 -7.04
CA ALA A 34 -0.99 10.71 -6.18
C ALA A 34 -1.99 9.98 -5.25
N VAL A 35 -2.14 8.66 -5.41
CA VAL A 35 -2.94 7.80 -4.52
C VAL A 35 -2.06 7.17 -3.45
N ILE A 36 -2.23 7.58 -2.19
CA ILE A 36 -1.46 7.06 -1.05
C ILE A 36 -2.19 5.88 -0.40
N GLY A 37 -1.73 4.66 -0.69
CA GLY A 37 -2.20 3.40 -0.11
C GLY A 37 -2.82 2.45 -1.13
N GLY A 38 -2.15 1.32 -1.41
CA GLY A 38 -2.54 0.32 -2.42
C GLY A 38 -3.55 -0.74 -1.94
N GLY A 39 -4.46 -0.40 -1.03
CA GLY A 39 -5.55 -1.29 -0.64
C GLY A 39 -6.65 -1.35 -1.70
N ILE A 40 -7.72 -2.13 -1.48
CA ILE A 40 -8.82 -2.28 -2.44
C ILE A 40 -9.41 -0.93 -2.89
N THR A 41 -9.61 0.00 -1.95
CA THR A 41 -10.13 1.33 -2.23
C THR A 41 -9.17 2.14 -3.10
N GLY A 42 -7.88 2.15 -2.77
CA GLY A 42 -6.87 2.87 -3.55
C GLY A 42 -6.74 2.31 -4.97
N ALA A 43 -6.82 0.99 -5.13
CA ALA A 43 -6.78 0.35 -6.44
C ALA A 43 -8.00 0.70 -7.32
N LEU A 44 -9.20 0.75 -6.74
CA LEU A 44 -10.41 1.16 -7.46
C LEU A 44 -10.35 2.63 -7.88
N ILE A 45 -9.85 3.50 -7.00
CA ILE A 45 -9.64 4.93 -7.30
C ILE A 45 -8.60 5.10 -8.42
N ALA A 46 -7.43 4.44 -8.31
CA ALA A 46 -6.39 4.51 -9.33
C ALA A 46 -6.89 4.01 -10.69
N ARG A 47 -7.71 2.94 -10.71
CA ARG A 47 -8.36 2.46 -11.93
C ARG A 47 -9.27 3.52 -12.56
N GLU A 48 -10.06 4.22 -11.75
CA GLU A 48 -10.96 5.26 -12.25
C GLU A 48 -10.17 6.43 -12.85
N PHE A 49 -9.11 6.90 -12.18
CA PHE A 49 -8.24 7.95 -12.72
C PHE A 49 -7.58 7.53 -14.05
N ALA A 50 -6.97 6.36 -14.09
CA ALA A 50 -6.35 5.84 -15.31
C ALA A 50 -7.37 5.69 -16.47
N SER A 51 -8.60 5.25 -16.16
CA SER A 51 -9.67 5.13 -17.17
C SER A 51 -10.13 6.47 -17.73
N ASN A 52 -9.89 7.56 -17.02
CA ASN A 52 -10.19 8.93 -17.44
C ASN A 52 -8.95 9.70 -17.92
N GLY A 53 -7.81 9.01 -18.11
CA GLY A 53 -6.60 9.57 -18.71
C GLY A 53 -5.68 10.34 -17.76
N TYR A 54 -5.89 10.21 -16.45
CA TYR A 54 -4.97 10.77 -15.44
C TYR A 54 -3.85 9.80 -15.13
N ASP A 55 -2.63 10.32 -15.01
CA ASP A 55 -1.46 9.64 -14.45
C ASP A 55 -1.40 9.80 -12.92
#